data_AF-A0A954IDT0-F1
#
_entry.id   AF-A0A954IDT0-F1
#
_cell.length_a   1.000
_cell.length_b   1.000
_cell.length_c   1.000
_cell.angle_alpha   90.00
_cell.angle_beta   90.00
_cell.angle_gamma   90.00
#
_symmetry.space_group_name_H-M   'P 1'
#
loop_
_entity.id
_entity.type
_entity.pdbx_description
1 polymer ?
#
loop_
_entity_poly.entity_id
_entity_poly.type
_entity_poly.pdbx_seq_one_letter_code
_entity_poly.pdbx_strand_id
1 'polypeptide(L)'
;MTIVLLLVGGLLALVIGAEWLVRGAVRISDQLRFPPVIVGLTVVAFGTSAPELAVSAISASHHDSELALGNVVGSNIFNVLFILGLSALILPLTVHIKLIRFDVPVMILVTVAACALTFDGTVGRLDGMLLLTGLLIYTVWCVLEGVREAKQSPANLPGMQLPAGPSSDQLPAVTACNLSATESKDGSKATTGVRRKTGFSLLLVLTGLGLLVLGAEWLVDGASSLARRFGISELTIGLTVVAAGTSLPELATSIVAALRGQRDL
;
A
#
# COMPACT_ATOMS: atom_id res chain seq x y z
N MET A 1 19.03 -20.07 -18.75
CA MET A 1 17.61 -20.44 -18.75
C MET A 1 16.93 -20.10 -17.42
N THR A 2 17.51 -20.49 -16.27
CA THR A 2 16.97 -20.19 -14.93
C THR A 2 16.77 -18.69 -14.66
N ILE A 3 17.75 -17.83 -15.00
CA ILE A 3 17.63 -16.37 -14.79
C ILE A 3 16.44 -15.80 -15.55
N VAL A 4 16.28 -16.17 -16.83
CA VAL A 4 15.17 -15.68 -17.66
C VAL A 4 13.82 -16.13 -17.10
N LEU A 5 13.74 -17.37 -16.60
CA LEU A 5 12.52 -17.87 -15.94
C LEU A 5 12.19 -17.08 -14.66
N LEU A 6 13.18 -16.76 -13.84
CA LEU A 6 13.01 -15.95 -12.64
C LEU A 6 12.52 -14.53 -12.99
N LEU A 7 13.13 -13.89 -14.00
CA LEU A 7 12.75 -12.54 -14.42
C LEU A 7 11.32 -12.50 -14.99
N VAL A 8 10.99 -13.41 -15.90
CA VAL A 8 9.65 -13.44 -16.53
C VAL A 8 8.60 -13.88 -15.53
N GLY A 9 8.86 -14.92 -14.74
CA GLY A 9 7.97 -15.40 -13.70
C GLY A 9 7.72 -14.35 -12.63
N GLY A 10 8.78 -13.62 -12.22
CA GLY A 10 8.69 -12.54 -11.25
C GLY A 10 7.83 -11.39 -11.74
N LEU A 11 8.01 -10.98 -13.00
CA LEU A 11 7.20 -9.90 -13.60
C LEU A 11 5.72 -10.28 -13.68
N LEU A 12 5.42 -11.52 -14.09
CA LEU A 12 4.04 -12.02 -14.13
C LEU A 12 3.41 -12.07 -12.73
N ALA A 13 4.16 -12.55 -11.74
CA ALA A 13 3.71 -12.61 -10.35
C ALA A 13 3.44 -11.20 -9.80
N LEU A 14 4.27 -10.20 -10.12
CA LEU A 14 4.05 -8.82 -9.72
C LEU A 14 2.76 -8.23 -10.31
N VAL A 15 2.54 -8.40 -11.62
CA VAL A 15 1.34 -7.85 -12.28
C VAL A 15 0.06 -8.49 -11.72
N ILE A 16 0.05 -9.81 -11.56
CA ILE A 16 -1.10 -10.54 -11.00
C ILE A 16 -1.29 -10.19 -9.52
N GLY A 17 -0.20 -10.13 -8.77
CA GLY A 17 -0.18 -9.80 -7.35
C GLY A 17 -0.72 -8.41 -7.06
N ALA A 18 -0.27 -7.40 -7.81
CA ALA A 18 -0.76 -6.02 -7.69
C ALA A 18 -2.26 -5.92 -8.00
N GLU A 19 -2.70 -6.56 -9.08
CA GLU A 19 -4.12 -6.59 -9.46
C GLU A 19 -4.98 -7.23 -8.38
N TRP A 20 -4.50 -8.31 -7.76
CA TRP A 20 -5.22 -8.96 -6.68
C TRP A 20 -5.18 -8.10 -5.42
N LEU A 21 -4.03 -7.59 -5.00
CA LEU A 21 -3.93 -6.73 -3.82
C LEU A 21 -4.87 -5.52 -3.90
N VAL A 22 -4.84 -4.78 -5.02
CA VAL A 22 -5.69 -3.58 -5.22
C VAL A 22 -7.18 -3.96 -5.23
N ARG A 23 -7.58 -5.00 -5.95
CA ARG A 23 -8.98 -5.47 -5.98
C ARG A 23 -9.45 -5.97 -4.62
N GLY A 24 -8.56 -6.55 -3.81
CA GLY A 24 -8.83 -7.02 -2.46
C GLY A 24 -9.02 -5.85 -1.52
N ALA A 25 -8.08 -4.89 -1.56
CA ALA A 25 -8.11 -3.67 -0.76
C ALA A 25 -9.39 -2.86 -0.98
N VAL A 26 -9.79 -2.63 -2.24
CA VAL A 26 -11.05 -1.93 -2.57
C VAL A 26 -12.26 -2.67 -2.00
N ARG A 27 -12.32 -4.00 -2.14
CA ARG A 27 -13.44 -4.78 -1.58
C ARG A 27 -13.48 -4.75 -0.06
N ILE A 28 -12.33 -4.74 0.61
CA ILE A 28 -12.25 -4.62 2.07
C ILE A 28 -12.74 -3.24 2.52
N SER A 29 -12.31 -2.18 1.82
CA SER A 29 -12.78 -0.80 2.03
C SER A 29 -14.31 -0.72 1.93
N ASP A 30 -14.89 -1.27 0.87
CA ASP A 30 -16.34 -1.29 0.66
C ASP A 30 -17.10 -2.07 1.75
N GLN A 31 -16.57 -3.23 2.18
CA GLN A 31 -17.25 -4.11 3.14
C GLN A 31 -17.17 -3.60 4.58
N LEU A 32 -16.03 -3.04 4.97
CA LEU A 32 -15.82 -2.48 6.30
C LEU A 32 -16.34 -1.04 6.42
N ARG A 33 -16.81 -0.45 5.31
CA ARG A 33 -17.14 0.98 5.21
C ARG A 33 -15.97 1.86 5.67
N PHE A 34 -14.76 1.38 5.43
CA PHE A 34 -13.56 2.12 5.69
C PHE A 34 -13.21 2.93 4.45
N PRO A 35 -12.79 4.20 4.62
CA PRO A 35 -12.32 5.03 3.52
C PRO A 35 -11.18 4.32 2.77
N PRO A 36 -11.16 4.32 1.41
CA PRO A 36 -10.11 3.70 0.62
C PRO A 36 -8.71 4.13 1.06
N VAL A 37 -8.54 5.43 1.33
CA VAL A 37 -7.33 6.07 1.89
C VAL A 37 -6.77 5.29 3.10
N ILE A 38 -7.63 4.83 4.02
CA ILE A 38 -7.14 4.09 5.21
C ILE A 38 -6.55 2.75 4.82
N VAL A 39 -7.21 2.02 3.90
CA VAL A 39 -6.72 0.71 3.45
C VAL A 39 -5.43 0.87 2.65
N GLY A 40 -5.32 1.93 1.85
CA GLY A 40 -4.09 2.32 1.16
C GLY A 40 -2.94 2.59 2.13
N LEU A 41 -3.15 3.52 3.07
CA LEU A 41 -2.15 3.93 4.08
C LEU A 41 -1.75 2.82 5.06
N THR A 42 -2.51 1.73 5.16
CA THR A 42 -2.25 0.65 6.11
C THR A 42 -1.90 -0.66 5.39
N VAL A 43 -2.89 -1.36 4.85
CA VAL A 43 -2.73 -2.70 4.29
C VAL A 43 -1.84 -2.68 3.05
N VAL A 44 -2.06 -1.73 2.14
CA VAL A 44 -1.28 -1.64 0.90
C VAL A 44 0.13 -1.15 1.23
N ALA A 45 0.27 -0.01 1.90
CA ALA A 45 1.57 0.58 2.24
C ALA A 45 2.47 -0.36 3.06
N PHE A 46 1.99 -0.93 4.17
CA PHE A 46 2.80 -1.87 4.96
C PHE A 46 3.01 -3.20 4.24
N GLY A 47 2.05 -3.62 3.42
CA GLY A 47 2.16 -4.84 2.63
C GLY A 47 3.29 -4.71 1.61
N THR A 48 3.24 -3.69 0.77
CA THR A 48 4.24 -3.51 -0.29
C THR A 48 5.64 -3.27 0.26
N SER A 49 5.77 -2.62 1.42
CA SER A 49 7.07 -2.37 2.07
C SER A 49 7.59 -3.52 2.96
N ALA A 50 6.86 -4.63 3.04
CA ALA A 50 7.28 -5.81 3.79
C ALA A 50 8.56 -6.46 3.24
N PRO A 51 8.76 -6.62 1.91
CA PRO A 51 10.01 -7.11 1.33
C PRO A 51 11.22 -6.25 1.70
N GLU A 52 11.10 -4.92 1.65
CA GLU A 52 12.16 -3.97 2.05
C GLU A 52 12.57 -4.23 3.49
N LEU A 53 11.58 -4.31 4.38
CA LEU A 53 11.83 -4.52 5.80
C LEU A 53 12.46 -5.89 6.03
N ALA A 54 11.95 -6.94 5.38
CA ALA A 54 12.48 -8.29 5.50
C ALA A 54 13.93 -8.37 5.04
N VAL A 55 14.23 -7.86 3.83
CA VAL A 55 15.59 -7.86 3.28
C VAL A 55 16.53 -7.06 4.17
N SER A 56 16.14 -5.84 4.57
CA SER A 56 16.99 -4.99 5.43
C SER A 56 17.24 -5.63 6.80
N ALA A 57 16.22 -6.24 7.41
CA ALA A 57 16.34 -6.91 8.69
C ALA A 57 17.19 -8.17 8.61
N ILE A 58 17.03 -8.99 7.56
CA ILE A 58 17.81 -10.19 7.32
C ILE A 58 19.28 -9.81 7.10
N SER A 59 19.57 -8.87 6.19
CA SER A 59 20.93 -8.38 5.95
C SER A 59 21.58 -7.81 7.21
N ALA A 60 20.85 -7.01 7.99
CA ALA A 60 21.35 -6.49 9.26
C ALA A 60 21.65 -7.63 10.26
N SER A 61 20.83 -8.68 10.32
CA SER A 61 21.05 -9.83 11.20
C SER A 61 22.29 -10.67 10.81
N HIS A 62 22.63 -10.69 9.52
CA HIS A 62 23.83 -11.32 9.00
C HIS A 62 25.10 -10.45 9.10
N HIS A 63 25.00 -9.28 9.75
CA HIS A 63 26.08 -8.28 9.85
C HIS A 63 26.48 -7.64 8.50
N ASP A 64 25.62 -7.76 7.48
CA ASP A 64 25.76 -7.08 6.18
C ASP A 64 25.10 -5.69 6.22
N SER A 65 25.60 -4.82 7.10
CA SER A 65 25.03 -3.49 7.33
C SER A 65 25.06 -2.59 6.09
N GLU A 66 26.05 -2.77 5.21
CA GLU A 66 26.14 -2.04 3.93
C GLU A 66 24.99 -2.39 2.99
N LEU A 67 24.61 -3.67 2.92
CA LEU A 67 23.49 -4.12 2.10
C LEU A 67 22.15 -3.64 2.67
N ALA A 68 21.98 -3.72 3.99
CA ALA A 68 20.80 -3.22 4.67
C ALA A 68 20.60 -1.71 4.48
N LEU A 69 21.65 -0.92 4.71
CA LEU A 69 21.61 0.54 4.53
C LEU A 69 21.42 0.91 3.04
N GLY A 70 22.14 0.21 2.17
CA GLY A 70 22.03 0.37 0.71
C GLY A 70 20.59 0.14 0.23
N ASN A 71 19.92 -0.90 0.74
CA ASN A 71 18.53 -1.18 0.42
C ASN A 71 17.60 -0.05 0.89
N VAL A 72 17.67 0.35 2.17
CA VAL A 72 16.78 1.41 2.72
C VAL A 72 16.96 2.74 1.99
N VAL A 73 18.20 3.16 1.74
CA VAL A 73 18.48 4.41 1.05
C VAL A 73 18.11 4.31 -0.43
N GLY A 74 18.48 3.19 -1.08
CA GLY A 74 18.18 2.92 -2.48
C GLY A 74 16.69 2.91 -2.78
N SER A 75 15.87 2.24 -1.95
CA SER A 75 14.41 2.14 -2.17
C SER A 75 13.74 3.50 -2.08
N ASN A 76 14.16 4.37 -1.15
CA ASN A 76 13.64 5.75 -1.07
C ASN A 76 14.04 6.58 -2.31
N ILE A 77 15.28 6.46 -2.78
CA ILE A 77 15.74 7.12 -4.00
C ILE A 77 14.95 6.62 -5.21
N PHE A 78 14.77 5.31 -5.34
CA PHE A 78 14.03 4.67 -6.43
C PHE A 78 12.56 5.08 -6.43
N ASN A 79 11.92 5.13 -5.25
CA ASN A 79 10.52 5.54 -5.12
C ASN A 79 10.29 6.97 -5.60
N VAL A 80 11.15 7.90 -5.19
CA VAL A 80 11.00 9.32 -5.56
C VAL A 80 11.39 9.60 -7.01
N LEU A 81 12.49 9.00 -7.51
CA LEU A 81 12.99 9.29 -8.85
C LEU A 81 12.32 8.44 -9.93
N PHE A 82 12.23 7.12 -9.71
CA PHE A 82 11.76 6.18 -10.71
C PHE A 82 10.25 5.97 -10.61
N ILE A 83 9.72 5.58 -9.44
CA ILE A 83 8.29 5.26 -9.33
C ILE A 83 7.43 6.52 -9.55
N LEU A 84 7.67 7.58 -8.77
CA LEU A 84 6.91 8.82 -8.92
C LEU A 84 7.12 9.45 -10.30
N GLY A 85 8.36 9.45 -10.82
CA GLY A 85 8.68 9.95 -12.15
C GLY A 85 7.96 9.19 -13.28
N LEU A 86 8.00 7.85 -13.24
CA LEU A 86 7.33 6.99 -14.22
C LEU A 86 5.81 7.10 -14.11
N SER A 87 5.26 7.11 -12.89
CA SER A 87 3.83 7.31 -12.66
C SER A 87 3.35 8.65 -13.21
N ALA A 88 4.12 9.72 -13.03
CA ALA A 88 3.80 11.04 -13.59
C ALA A 88 3.88 11.10 -15.13
N LEU A 89 4.76 10.30 -15.75
CA LEU A 89 4.82 10.14 -17.21
C LEU A 89 3.60 9.40 -17.77
N ILE A 90 3.11 8.38 -17.06
CA ILE A 90 1.96 7.58 -17.48
C ILE A 90 0.64 8.34 -17.23
N LEU A 91 0.47 8.89 -16.04
CA LEU A 91 -0.74 9.58 -15.61
C LEU A 91 -0.39 10.84 -14.80
N PRO A 92 -0.73 12.06 -15.28
CA PRO A 92 -0.49 13.28 -14.52
C PRO A 92 -1.13 13.22 -13.13
N LEU A 93 -0.29 13.25 -12.09
CA LEU A 93 -0.71 13.11 -10.70
C LEU A 93 -1.17 14.46 -10.15
N THR A 94 -2.39 14.51 -9.59
CA THR A 94 -2.91 15.70 -8.91
C THR A 94 -2.49 15.67 -7.45
N VAL A 95 -1.56 16.55 -7.06
CA VAL A 95 -0.99 16.55 -5.70
C VAL A 95 -1.83 17.41 -4.76
N HIS A 96 -2.18 16.86 -3.60
CA HIS A 96 -2.91 17.61 -2.57
C HIS A 96 -1.95 18.57 -1.83
N ILE A 97 -2.38 19.81 -1.58
CA ILE A 97 -1.52 20.84 -0.95
C ILE A 97 -0.99 20.42 0.43
N LYS A 98 -1.73 19.57 1.13
CA LYS A 98 -1.34 19.00 2.42
C LYS A 98 -0.08 18.14 2.31
N LEU A 99 0.01 17.28 1.29
CA LEU A 99 1.18 16.44 1.02
C LEU A 99 2.44 17.30 0.85
N ILE A 100 2.31 18.42 0.12
CA ILE A 100 3.42 19.35 -0.14
C ILE A 100 3.84 20.10 1.13
N ARG A 101 2.89 20.46 2.00
CA ARG A 101 3.17 21.31 3.17
C ARG A 101 3.53 20.55 4.44
N PHE A 102 3.14 19.29 4.57
CA PHE A 102 3.38 18.49 5.77
C PHE A 102 4.20 17.24 5.46
N ASP A 103 3.72 16.35 4.60
CA ASP A 103 4.35 15.03 4.41
C ASP A 103 5.75 15.15 3.80
N VAL A 104 5.94 16.00 2.77
CA VAL A 104 7.24 16.22 2.13
C VAL A 104 8.26 16.85 3.09
N PRO A 105 7.96 17.94 3.83
CA PRO A 105 8.87 18.48 4.84
C PRO A 105 9.20 17.50 5.96
N VAL A 106 8.23 16.70 6.42
CA VAL A 106 8.47 15.66 7.44
C VAL A 106 9.41 14.59 6.89
N MET A 107 9.21 14.13 5.65
CA MET A 107 10.12 13.20 4.98
C MET A 107 11.55 13.76 4.94
N ILE A 108 11.73 15.02 4.49
CA ILE A 108 13.04 15.68 4.45
C ILE A 108 13.66 15.75 5.85
N LEU A 109 12.89 16.15 6.87
CA LEU A 109 13.38 16.25 8.24
C LEU A 109 13.83 14.88 8.78
N VAL A 110 13.05 13.82 8.54
CA VAL A 110 13.38 12.46 8.95
C VAL A 110 14.62 11.95 8.21
N THR A 111 14.76 12.25 6.91
CA THR A 111 15.99 11.91 6.16
C THR A 111 17.22 12.63 6.73
N VAL A 112 17.10 13.93 7.02
CA VAL A 112 18.19 14.69 7.65
C VAL A 112 18.53 14.15 9.04
N ALA A 113 17.53 13.79 9.85
CA ALA A 113 17.74 13.16 11.14
C ALA A 113 18.39 11.78 11.02
N ALA A 114 17.98 10.96 10.07
CA ALA A 114 18.61 9.66 9.80
C ALA A 114 20.09 9.83 9.39
N CYS A 115 20.40 10.79 8.52
CA CYS A 115 21.77 11.16 8.20
C CYS A 115 22.53 11.62 9.45
N ALA A 116 21.90 12.45 10.30
CA ALA A 116 22.46 12.93 11.56
C ALA A 116 22.89 11.78 12.49
N LEU A 117 22.04 10.75 12.61
CA LEU A 117 22.30 9.57 13.44
C LEU A 117 23.43 8.70 12.87
N THR A 118 23.61 8.67 11.55
CA THR A 118 24.64 7.85 10.90
C THR A 118 26.03 8.49 10.84
N PHE A 119 26.21 9.76 11.29
CA PHE A 119 27.49 10.46 11.15
C PHE A 119 28.64 9.82 11.95
N ASP A 120 28.34 9.11 13.03
CA ASP A 120 29.33 8.38 13.80
C ASP A 120 29.76 7.06 13.13
N GLY A 121 29.20 6.75 11.96
CA GLY A 121 29.48 5.55 11.19
C GLY A 121 28.74 4.31 11.70
N THR A 122 27.84 4.45 12.67
CA THR A 122 27.08 3.35 13.25
C THR A 122 25.59 3.67 13.33
N VAL A 123 24.74 2.64 13.34
CA VAL A 123 23.32 2.79 13.67
C VAL A 123 23.04 1.84 14.83
N GLY A 124 22.96 2.41 16.02
CA GLY A 124 22.75 1.70 17.26
C GLY A 124 21.29 1.33 17.51
N ARG A 125 21.06 0.60 18.60
CA ARG A 125 19.71 0.22 19.04
C ARG A 125 18.86 1.44 19.43
N LEU A 126 19.49 2.47 20.01
CA LEU A 126 18.80 3.69 20.41
C LEU A 126 18.33 4.49 19.19
N ASP A 127 19.17 4.58 18.15
CA ASP A 127 18.82 5.24 16.89
C ASP A 127 17.66 4.51 16.21
N GLY A 128 17.73 3.18 16.17
CA GLY A 128 16.64 2.33 15.69
C GLY A 128 15.34 2.54 16.49
N MET A 129 15.40 2.59 17.83
CA MET A 129 14.23 2.85 18.68
C MET A 129 13.65 4.24 18.46
N LEU A 130 14.50 5.26 18.30
CA LEU A 130 14.09 6.63 18.01
C LEU A 130 13.32 6.68 16.68
N LEU A 131 13.88 6.07 15.62
CA LEU A 131 13.26 6.01 14.29
C LEU A 131 11.95 5.22 14.30
N LEU A 132 11.90 4.07 14.98
CA LEU A 132 10.69 3.25 15.13
C LEU A 132 9.59 3.99 15.90
N THR A 133 9.95 4.71 16.95
CA THR A 133 8.99 5.52 17.72
C THR A 133 8.45 6.66 16.86
N GLY A 134 9.31 7.33 16.09
CA GLY A 134 8.92 8.33 15.11
C GLY A 134 7.95 7.78 14.05
N LEU A 135 8.25 6.60 13.49
CA LEU A 135 7.38 5.90 12.55
C LEU A 135 6.01 5.63 13.16
N LEU A 136 5.94 5.07 14.37
CA LEU A 136 4.66 4.77 15.03
C LEU A 136 3.84 6.04 15.26
N ILE A 137 4.45 7.12 15.74
CA ILE A 137 3.77 8.40 15.94
C ILE A 137 3.21 8.94 14.63
N TYR A 138 4.04 8.95 13.57
CA TYR A 138 3.64 9.45 12.25
C TYR A 138 2.52 8.61 11.64
N THR A 139 2.65 7.28 11.63
CA THR A 139 1.61 6.38 11.10
C THR A 139 0.28 6.55 11.84
N VAL A 140 0.30 6.60 13.18
CA VAL A 140 -0.92 6.82 13.98
C VAL A 140 -1.54 8.16 13.62
N TRP A 141 -0.74 9.22 13.51
CA TRP A 141 -1.23 10.52 13.08
C TRP A 141 -1.90 10.46 11.70
N CYS A 142 -1.24 9.89 10.69
CA CYS A 142 -1.76 9.76 9.33
C CYS A 142 -3.09 8.99 9.30
N VAL A 143 -3.18 7.87 10.05
CA VAL A 143 -4.41 7.08 10.13
C VAL A 143 -5.53 7.87 10.79
N LEU A 144 -5.26 8.54 11.92
CA LEU A 144 -6.26 9.36 12.61
C LEU A 144 -6.75 10.52 11.73
N GLU A 145 -5.85 11.11 10.94
CA GLU A 145 -6.20 12.19 10.03
C GLU A 145 -7.00 11.70 8.82
N GLY A 146 -6.63 10.56 8.23
CA GLY A 146 -7.42 9.92 7.17
C GLY A 146 -8.84 9.54 7.64
N VAL A 147 -9.00 9.13 8.90
CA VAL A 147 -10.33 8.92 9.52
C VAL A 147 -11.11 10.23 9.62
N ARG A 148 -10.46 11.35 9.94
CA ARG A 148 -11.11 12.67 10.06
C ARG A 148 -11.56 13.19 8.69
N GLU A 149 -10.70 13.13 7.68
CA GLU A 149 -11.00 13.58 6.32
C GLU A 149 -12.19 12.81 5.73
N ALA A 150 -12.24 11.50 5.95
CA ALA A 150 -13.36 10.70 5.49
C ALA A 150 -14.70 11.02 6.15
N LYS A 151 -14.69 11.44 7.41
CA LYS A 151 -15.91 11.91 8.09
C LYS A 151 -16.39 13.26 7.55
N GLN A 152 -15.48 14.09 7.07
CA GLN A 152 -15.77 15.44 6.57
C GLN A 152 -16.21 15.45 5.09
N SER A 153 -15.94 14.38 4.34
CA SER A 153 -16.38 14.20 2.94
C SER A 153 -17.43 13.07 2.78
N PRO A 154 -18.63 13.16 3.38
CA PRO A 154 -19.68 12.13 3.26
C PRO A 154 -20.26 12.00 1.84
N ALA A 155 -19.96 12.93 0.93
CA ALA A 155 -20.45 12.91 -0.45
C ALA A 155 -19.83 11.81 -1.35
N ASN A 156 -18.78 11.12 -0.89
CA ASN A 156 -18.09 10.06 -1.64
C ASN A 156 -18.37 8.64 -1.11
N LEU A 157 -19.36 8.45 -0.24
CA LEU A 157 -19.83 7.10 0.14
C LEU A 157 -20.65 6.51 -1.02
N PRO A 158 -20.18 5.45 -1.72
CA PRO A 158 -20.96 4.80 -2.75
C PRO A 158 -22.24 4.21 -2.11
N GLY A 159 -23.40 4.74 -2.48
CA GLY A 159 -24.69 4.20 -2.06
C GLY A 159 -25.36 4.83 -0.84
N MET A 160 -24.96 6.04 -0.43
CA MET A 160 -25.78 6.84 0.50
C MET A 160 -26.20 8.17 -0.13
N GLN A 161 -26.78 8.12 -1.34
CA GLN A 161 -27.83 9.08 -1.65
C GLN A 161 -28.94 8.84 -0.62
N LEU A 162 -28.98 9.65 0.43
CA LEU A 162 -30.23 9.85 1.13
C LEU A 162 -31.21 10.32 0.06
N PRO A 163 -32.36 9.66 -0.14
CA PRO A 163 -33.37 10.19 -1.03
C PRO A 163 -33.62 11.63 -0.59
N ALA A 164 -33.60 12.56 -1.55
CA ALA A 164 -33.98 13.93 -1.28
C ALA A 164 -35.29 13.88 -0.49
N GLY A 165 -35.25 14.30 0.77
CA GLY A 165 -36.45 14.39 1.59
C GLY A 165 -37.47 15.20 0.79
N PRO A 166 -38.75 14.82 0.79
CA PRO A 166 -39.76 15.58 0.06
C PRO A 166 -39.65 17.04 0.52
N SER A 167 -39.60 17.96 -0.43
CA SER A 167 -39.72 19.39 -0.14
C SER A 167 -40.97 19.58 0.71
N SER A 168 -40.86 20.44 1.72
CA SER A 168 -41.88 20.72 2.75
C SER A 168 -43.23 21.22 2.21
N ASP A 169 -43.41 21.29 0.89
CA ASP A 169 -44.60 21.82 0.21
C ASP A 169 -45.50 20.73 -0.41
N GLN A 170 -45.20 19.44 -0.20
CA GLN A 170 -46.04 18.34 -0.69
C GLN A 170 -46.35 17.31 0.39
N LEU A 171 -47.26 17.66 1.31
CA LEU A 171 -48.05 16.68 2.04
C LEU A 171 -49.54 16.86 1.74
N PRO A 172 -50.15 16.00 0.93
CA PRO A 172 -51.56 15.70 1.05
C PRO A 172 -51.75 14.53 2.03
N ALA A 173 -52.65 14.71 2.98
CA ALA A 173 -53.13 13.67 3.88
C ALA A 173 -53.91 12.61 3.09
N VAL A 174 -53.31 11.45 2.82
CA VAL A 174 -54.02 10.30 2.21
C VAL A 174 -53.49 8.97 2.74
N THR A 175 -54.27 8.40 3.66
CA THR A 175 -54.66 6.97 3.68
C THR A 175 -53.70 5.93 4.29
N ALA A 176 -54.06 5.57 5.52
CA ALA A 176 -53.84 4.26 6.12
C ALA A 176 -54.64 3.14 5.39
N CYS A 177 -54.26 1.88 5.64
CA CYS A 177 -54.81 0.60 5.14
C CYS A 177 -54.27 0.19 3.74
N ASN A 178 -53.65 -1.00 3.56
CA ASN A 178 -54.06 -2.32 4.04
C ASN A 178 -52.96 -3.37 3.88
N LEU A 179 -53.03 -4.41 4.74
CA LEU A 179 -52.80 -5.86 4.54
C LEU A 179 -51.65 -6.32 3.60
N SER A 180 -50.83 -7.32 3.92
CA SER A 180 -51.05 -8.52 4.74
C SER A 180 -49.72 -9.20 5.04
N ALA A 181 -49.72 -10.01 6.09
CA ALA A 181 -48.66 -10.93 6.43
C ALA A 181 -48.31 -11.84 5.25
N THR A 182 -47.05 -11.83 4.86
CA THR A 182 -46.36 -13.03 4.41
C THR A 182 -45.20 -13.28 5.36
N GLU A 183 -45.42 -14.21 6.30
CA GLU A 183 -44.32 -14.90 6.94
C GLU A 183 -43.51 -15.59 5.82
N SER A 184 -42.33 -15.06 5.54
CA SER A 184 -41.31 -15.70 4.71
C SER A 184 -40.07 -15.90 5.57
N LYS A 185 -39.94 -17.15 6.03
CA LYS A 185 -38.76 -17.72 6.67
C LYS A 185 -37.52 -17.50 5.78
N ASP A 186 -36.67 -16.52 6.09
CA ASP A 186 -35.25 -16.60 5.71
C ASP A 186 -34.33 -15.76 6.61
N GLY A 187 -34.44 -15.94 7.93
CA GLY A 187 -33.55 -15.31 8.92
C GLY A 187 -32.16 -15.94 9.04
N SER A 188 -31.77 -16.88 8.16
CA SER A 188 -30.55 -17.70 8.33
C SER A 188 -29.57 -17.68 7.15
N LYS A 189 -29.94 -17.14 5.98
CA LYS A 189 -29.02 -17.02 4.83
C LYS A 189 -28.28 -15.69 4.71
N ALA A 190 -28.74 -14.63 5.38
CA ALA A 190 -28.12 -13.30 5.25
C ALA A 190 -26.74 -13.22 5.94
N THR A 191 -26.51 -13.97 7.01
CA THR A 191 -25.25 -13.96 7.79
C THR A 191 -24.15 -14.82 7.18
N THR A 192 -24.49 -15.83 6.37
CA THR A 192 -23.51 -16.70 5.69
C THR A 192 -22.95 -16.09 4.41
N GLY A 193 -23.71 -15.23 3.72
CA GLY A 193 -23.28 -14.54 2.49
C GLY A 193 -22.26 -13.42 2.72
N VAL A 194 -22.38 -12.66 3.81
CA VAL A 194 -21.45 -11.57 4.15
C VAL A 194 -20.08 -12.12 4.58
N ARG A 195 -20.08 -13.12 5.46
CA ARG A 195 -18.85 -13.73 6.01
C ARG A 195 -18.01 -14.44 4.93
N ARG A 196 -18.66 -15.02 3.92
CA ARG A 196 -17.98 -15.67 2.78
C ARG A 196 -17.36 -14.65 1.80
N LYS A 197 -17.95 -13.45 1.67
CA LYS A 197 -17.42 -12.36 0.83
C LYS A 197 -16.20 -11.67 1.45
N THR A 198 -16.16 -11.53 2.78
CA THR A 198 -15.00 -10.97 3.49
C THR A 198 -13.81 -11.92 3.50
N GLY A 199 -14.04 -13.22 3.72
CA GLY A 199 -12.98 -14.23 3.62
C GLY A 199 -12.31 -14.25 2.24
N PHE A 200 -13.09 -14.13 1.16
CA PHE A 200 -12.54 -14.05 -0.19
C PHE A 200 -11.72 -12.77 -0.43
N SER A 201 -12.16 -11.63 0.12
CA SER A 201 -11.46 -10.35 -0.06
C SER A 201 -10.12 -10.34 0.68
N LEU A 202 -10.12 -10.87 1.91
CA LEU A 202 -8.89 -11.06 2.68
C LEU A 202 -7.93 -12.05 2.01
N LEU A 203 -8.46 -13.18 1.51
CA LEU A 203 -7.66 -14.14 0.75
C LEU A 203 -6.99 -13.46 -0.45
N LEU A 204 -7.75 -12.63 -1.18
CA LEU A 204 -7.27 -11.96 -2.39
C LEU A 204 -6.21 -10.89 -2.09
N VAL A 205 -6.30 -10.21 -0.93
CA VAL A 205 -5.22 -9.35 -0.41
C VAL A 205 -3.99 -10.17 -0.04
N LEU A 206 -4.15 -11.24 0.73
CA LEU A 206 -3.02 -12.05 1.21
C LEU A 206 -2.30 -12.77 0.06
N THR A 207 -3.05 -13.33 -0.89
CA THR A 207 -2.46 -13.96 -2.08
C THR A 207 -1.86 -12.92 -3.01
N GLY A 208 -2.50 -11.76 -3.18
CA GLY A 208 -1.93 -10.65 -3.93
C GLY A 208 -0.59 -10.20 -3.36
N LEU A 209 -0.55 -9.98 -2.06
CA LEU A 209 0.67 -9.62 -1.32
C LEU A 209 1.74 -10.71 -1.46
N GLY A 210 1.39 -11.98 -1.24
CA GLY A 210 2.33 -13.09 -1.39
C GLY A 210 2.91 -13.19 -2.80
N LEU A 211 2.09 -12.98 -3.83
CA LEU A 211 2.56 -12.95 -5.23
C LEU A 211 3.47 -11.75 -5.52
N LEU A 212 3.19 -10.59 -4.92
CA LEU A 212 4.07 -9.42 -5.04
C LEU A 212 5.44 -9.70 -4.43
N VAL A 213 5.48 -10.23 -3.20
CA VAL A 213 6.74 -10.57 -2.51
C VAL A 213 7.52 -11.62 -3.30
N LEU A 214 6.89 -12.74 -3.67
CA LEU A 214 7.54 -13.80 -4.46
C LEU A 214 8.02 -13.29 -5.82
N GLY A 215 7.22 -12.41 -6.46
CA GLY A 215 7.58 -11.82 -7.75
C GLY A 215 8.80 -10.92 -7.65
N ALA A 216 8.84 -10.06 -6.62
CA ALA A 216 9.98 -9.21 -6.31
C ALA A 216 11.23 -10.05 -5.99
N GLU A 217 11.13 -11.07 -5.14
CA GLU A 217 12.24 -11.97 -4.79
C GLU A 217 12.85 -12.63 -6.04
N TRP A 218 12.03 -13.20 -6.93
CA TRP A 218 12.54 -13.84 -8.14
C TRP A 218 13.24 -12.83 -9.07
N LEU A 219 12.73 -11.60 -9.16
CA LEU A 219 13.36 -10.54 -9.93
C LEU A 219 14.70 -10.09 -9.31
N VAL A 220 14.74 -9.87 -7.99
CA VAL A 220 15.95 -9.52 -7.25
C VAL A 220 17.00 -10.61 -7.38
N ASP A 221 16.65 -11.88 -7.21
CA ASP A 221 17.57 -13.01 -7.31
C ASP A 221 18.13 -13.16 -8.72
N GLY A 222 17.26 -13.06 -9.73
CA GLY A 222 17.65 -13.10 -11.13
C GLY A 222 18.61 -11.98 -11.51
N ALA A 223 18.28 -10.74 -11.11
CA ALA A 223 19.07 -9.55 -11.40
C ALA A 223 20.38 -9.50 -10.60
N SER A 224 20.36 -9.88 -9.32
CA SER A 224 21.56 -9.90 -8.46
C SER A 224 22.53 -10.99 -8.89
N SER A 225 22.03 -12.15 -9.29
CA SER A 225 22.85 -13.22 -9.87
C SER A 225 23.53 -12.80 -11.18
N LEU A 226 22.89 -11.93 -11.94
CA LEU A 226 23.48 -11.34 -13.14
C LEU A 226 24.52 -10.28 -12.77
N ALA A 227 24.21 -9.37 -11.86
CA ALA A 227 25.10 -8.32 -11.39
C ALA A 227 26.42 -8.85 -10.80
N ARG A 228 26.36 -9.92 -9.98
CA ARG A 228 27.56 -10.57 -9.44
C ARG A 228 28.47 -11.14 -10.52
N ARG A 229 27.91 -11.66 -11.63
CA ARG A 229 28.72 -12.16 -12.77
C ARG A 229 29.49 -11.04 -13.47
N PHE A 230 29.01 -9.80 -13.38
CA PHE A 230 29.69 -8.62 -13.89
C PHE A 230 30.64 -7.98 -12.85
N GLY A 231 30.83 -8.59 -11.67
CA GLY A 231 31.74 -8.09 -10.64
C GLY A 231 31.25 -6.84 -9.91
N ILE A 232 29.94 -6.58 -9.92
CA ILE A 232 29.34 -5.44 -9.21
C ILE A 232 29.41 -5.70 -7.69
N SER A 233 29.77 -4.69 -6.90
CA SER A 233 29.88 -4.80 -5.44
C SER A 233 28.51 -5.02 -4.76
N GLU A 234 28.50 -5.70 -3.61
CA GLU A 234 27.28 -5.95 -2.82
C GLU A 234 26.58 -4.65 -2.40
N LEU A 235 27.35 -3.59 -2.08
CA LEU A 235 26.78 -2.27 -1.80
C LEU A 235 26.04 -1.70 -3.02
N THR A 236 26.62 -1.82 -4.23
CA THR A 236 25.97 -1.33 -5.45
C THR A 236 24.75 -2.17 -5.79
N ILE A 237 24.82 -3.50 -5.60
CA ILE A 237 23.70 -4.41 -5.75
C ILE A 237 22.57 -4.03 -4.77
N GLY A 238 22.90 -3.75 -3.51
CA GLY A 238 21.98 -3.27 -2.49
C GLY A 238 21.29 -1.97 -2.87
N LEU A 239 22.09 -0.95 -3.19
CA LEU A 239 21.62 0.39 -3.53
C LEU A 239 20.77 0.44 -4.80
N THR A 240 20.97 -0.49 -5.74
CA THR A 240 20.33 -0.45 -7.06
C THR A 240 19.39 -1.61 -7.30
N VAL A 241 19.91 -2.83 -7.42
CA VAL A 241 19.14 -4.00 -7.86
C VAL A 241 18.16 -4.45 -6.79
N VAL A 242 18.63 -4.59 -5.55
CA VAL A 242 17.81 -5.04 -4.43
C VAL A 242 16.79 -3.96 -4.10
N ALA A 243 17.23 -2.71 -3.92
CA ALA A 243 16.35 -1.57 -3.71
C ALA A 243 15.25 -1.43 -4.77
N ALA A 244 15.61 -1.49 -6.06
CA ALA A 244 14.64 -1.42 -7.14
C ALA A 244 13.68 -2.62 -7.10
N GLY A 245 14.21 -3.82 -6.85
CA GLY A 245 13.46 -5.06 -6.86
C GLY A 245 12.47 -5.19 -5.70
N THR A 246 12.86 -4.80 -4.48
CA THR A 246 11.93 -4.77 -3.34
C THR A 246 10.85 -3.72 -3.53
N SER A 247 11.13 -2.62 -4.25
CA SER A 247 10.19 -1.52 -4.52
C SER A 247 9.25 -1.78 -5.71
N LEU A 248 9.38 -2.95 -6.37
CA LEU A 248 8.51 -3.34 -7.48
C LEU A 248 7.04 -3.57 -7.08
N PRO A 249 6.71 -4.11 -5.89
CA PRO A 249 5.36 -4.15 -5.36
C PRO A 249 4.69 -2.78 -5.32
N GLU A 250 5.37 -1.74 -4.82
CA GLU A 250 4.91 -0.35 -4.79
C GLU A 250 4.66 0.16 -6.21
N LEU A 251 5.59 -0.09 -7.13
CA LEU A 251 5.45 0.33 -8.52
C LEU A 251 4.23 -0.34 -9.17
N ALA A 252 4.12 -1.66 -9.02
CA ALA A 252 3.05 -2.44 -9.63
C ALA A 252 1.69 -2.04 -9.06
N THR A 253 1.59 -1.88 -7.74
CA THR A 253 0.35 -1.48 -7.07
C THR A 253 -0.05 -0.05 -7.41
N SER A 254 0.87 0.92 -7.37
CA SER A 254 0.59 2.31 -7.71
C SER A 254 0.13 2.49 -9.16
N ILE A 255 0.75 1.80 -10.11
CA ILE A 255 0.32 1.80 -11.52
C ILE A 255 -1.08 1.19 -11.64
N VAL A 256 -1.32 0.03 -11.05
CA VAL A 256 -2.63 -0.65 -11.13
C VAL A 256 -3.73 0.20 -10.45
N ALA A 257 -3.43 0.79 -9.30
CA ALA A 257 -4.35 1.67 -8.58
C ALA A 257 -4.68 2.93 -9.39
N ALA A 258 -3.67 3.57 -9.97
CA ALA A 258 -3.83 4.73 -10.85
C ALA A 258 -4.67 4.41 -12.10
N LEU A 259 -4.41 3.28 -12.76
CA LEU A 259 -5.18 2.81 -13.92
C LEU A 259 -6.63 2.47 -13.56
N ARG A 260 -6.90 2.09 -12.31
CA ARG A 260 -8.24 1.82 -11.78
C ARG A 260 -8.96 3.06 -11.24
N GLY A 261 -8.34 4.24 -11.33
CA GLY A 261 -8.89 5.48 -10.78
C GLY A 261 -8.88 5.55 -9.25
N GLN A 262 -8.20 4.61 -8.57
CA GLN A 262 -8.03 4.56 -7.13
C GLN A 262 -6.74 5.29 -6.74
N ARG A 263 -6.66 6.59 -7.02
CA ARG A 263 -5.41 7.38 -6.85
C ARG A 263 -4.97 7.57 -5.39
N ASP A 264 -5.85 7.22 -4.47
CA ASP A 264 -5.66 7.33 -3.02
C ASP A 264 -5.16 6.02 -2.38
N LEU A 265 -4.95 4.96 -3.19
CA LEU A 265 -4.38 3.66 -2.80
C LEU A 265 -2.94 3.54 -3.30
#